data_AF-A0A6L4WW12-F1
#
_entry.id   AF-A0A6L4WW12-F1
#
_cell.length_a   1.000
_cell.length_b   1.000
_cell.length_c   1.000
_cell.angle_alpha   90.00
_cell.angle_beta   90.00
_cell.angle_gamma   90.00
#
_symmetry.space_group_name_H-M   'P 1'
#
loop_
_entity.id
_entity.type
_entity.pdbx_description
1 polymer ?
#
loop_
_entity_poly.entity_id
_entity_poly.type
_entity_poly.pdbx_seq_one_letter_code
_entity_poly.pdbx_strand_id
1 'polypeptide(L)'
;MSLNLTIKKIKSIYKNHDKLEEILKDLNDDICIDYWANKFCNDDFGNNKELSKELFKIYTDTCESSHMLNSIAYDISKKDILNDKDWAKELYIKAINLSDEDILCLKAIACNIASSESLNDKQWARSIYKKISNNLNELSDYNNLISSINTNIEDKNWVLDLIKQAKEALLLSDDKFEFAGYCSEVYTLALNIADVNIANDKESAKVIFEIIKEYENINELLEAGRTIKEIYKDEDTYVETYMNECLEKVIEIMDDNHYCDVYDFIKNDMEDNHRAEIFKNEFKDDIQKINTCEPKKSSNLYYCF
;
A
#
# COMPACT_ATOMS: atom_id res chain seq x y z
N MET A 1 31.02 -15.92 -14.36
CA MET A 1 31.11 -17.32 -13.84
C MET A 1 29.79 -17.99 -14.16
N SER A 2 29.74 -19.22 -14.68
CA SER A 2 28.46 -19.83 -15.08
C SER A 2 27.74 -20.50 -13.91
N LEU A 3 26.41 -20.48 -13.88
CA LEU A 3 25.59 -21.17 -12.87
C LEU A 3 25.98 -22.64 -12.65
N ASN A 4 26.24 -23.37 -13.75
CA ASN A 4 26.71 -24.76 -13.70
C ASN A 4 27.99 -24.98 -12.88
N LEU A 5 28.89 -23.99 -12.82
CA LEU A 5 30.11 -24.10 -12.00
C LEU A 5 29.79 -23.84 -10.52
N THR A 6 28.92 -22.88 -10.23
CA THR A 6 28.46 -22.58 -8.87
C THR A 6 27.64 -23.73 -8.29
N ILE A 7 26.79 -24.39 -9.09
CA ILE A 7 26.07 -25.61 -8.71
C ILE A 7 27.03 -26.74 -8.29
N LYS A 8 28.14 -26.94 -9.02
CA LYS A 8 29.16 -27.94 -8.65
C LYS A 8 29.83 -27.61 -7.31
N LYS A 9 30.09 -26.33 -7.04
CA LYS A 9 30.62 -25.88 -5.73
C LYS A 9 29.62 -26.14 -4.61
N ILE A 10 28.36 -25.74 -4.79
CA ILE A 10 27.25 -25.97 -3.86
C ILE A 10 27.16 -27.46 -3.50
N LYS A 11 27.16 -28.34 -4.51
CA LYS A 11 27.13 -29.80 -4.31
C LYS A 11 28.29 -30.32 -3.48
N SER A 12 29.48 -29.74 -3.61
CA SER A 12 30.65 -30.13 -2.82
C SER A 12 30.58 -29.62 -1.38
N ILE A 13 30.15 -28.38 -1.19
CA ILE A 13 30.11 -27.71 0.13
C ILE A 13 28.99 -28.30 0.98
N TYR A 14 27.79 -28.46 0.42
CA TYR A 14 26.58 -28.88 1.13
C TYR A 14 26.24 -30.36 0.90
N LYS A 15 27.23 -31.21 0.59
CA LYS A 15 27.04 -32.64 0.26
C LYS A 15 26.21 -33.46 1.27
N ASN A 16 26.18 -33.02 2.52
CA ASN A 16 25.48 -33.67 3.64
C ASN A 16 24.33 -32.82 4.20
N HIS A 17 24.00 -31.69 3.57
CA HIS A 17 22.92 -30.82 4.00
C HIS A 17 21.58 -31.38 3.50
N ASP A 18 20.58 -31.43 4.37
CA ASP A 18 19.24 -31.96 4.08
C ASP A 18 18.53 -31.25 2.91
N LYS A 19 18.75 -29.94 2.76
CA LYS A 19 18.26 -29.10 1.66
C LYS A 19 18.99 -29.24 0.33
N LEU A 20 20.07 -30.02 0.23
CA LEU A 20 20.86 -30.08 -1.01
C LEU A 20 20.03 -30.44 -2.24
N GLU A 21 19.12 -31.42 -2.15
CA GLU A 21 18.31 -31.85 -3.28
C GLU A 21 17.37 -30.73 -3.77
N GLU A 22 16.80 -29.97 -2.84
CA GLU A 22 15.95 -28.80 -3.13
C GLU A 22 16.75 -27.69 -3.83
N ILE A 23 17.92 -27.34 -3.29
CA ILE A 23 18.83 -26.33 -3.87
C ILE A 23 19.21 -26.71 -5.30
N LEU A 24 19.61 -27.96 -5.50
CA LEU A 24 20.02 -28.43 -6.83
C LEU A 24 18.86 -28.45 -7.81
N LYS A 25 17.65 -28.82 -7.37
CA LYS A 25 16.46 -28.79 -8.23
C LYS A 25 16.20 -27.36 -8.70
N ASP A 26 16.06 -26.42 -7.78
CA ASP A 26 15.71 -25.04 -8.08
C ASP A 26 16.76 -24.37 -8.98
N LEU A 27 18.05 -24.51 -8.66
CA LEU A 27 19.11 -23.86 -9.44
C LEU A 27 19.33 -24.50 -10.81
N ASN A 28 19.03 -25.79 -11.01
CA ASN A 28 19.09 -26.39 -12.34
C ASN A 28 17.94 -25.95 -13.25
N ASP A 29 16.81 -25.55 -12.65
CA ASP A 29 15.64 -25.03 -13.36
C ASP A 29 15.73 -23.49 -13.56
N ASP A 30 16.86 -22.87 -13.21
CA ASP A 30 17.09 -21.41 -13.25
C ASP A 30 16.08 -20.60 -12.42
N ILE A 31 15.51 -21.20 -11.36
CA ILE A 31 14.55 -20.56 -10.46
C ILE A 31 15.13 -20.33 -9.05
N CYS A 32 14.53 -19.40 -8.31
CA CYS A 32 14.85 -19.13 -6.90
C CYS A 32 16.34 -18.78 -6.65
N ILE A 33 17.05 -18.22 -7.65
CA ILE A 33 18.49 -17.94 -7.57
C ILE A 33 18.77 -16.89 -6.47
N ASP A 34 17.98 -15.82 -6.44
CA ASP A 34 18.02 -14.77 -5.43
C ASP A 34 17.60 -15.26 -4.04
N TYR A 35 16.60 -16.14 -3.96
CA TYR A 35 16.20 -16.78 -2.72
C TYR A 35 17.36 -17.59 -2.11
N TRP A 36 18.02 -18.45 -2.90
CA TRP A 36 19.15 -19.23 -2.43
C TRP A 36 20.38 -18.36 -2.16
N ALA A 37 20.61 -17.32 -2.95
CA ALA A 37 21.65 -16.34 -2.69
C ALA A 37 21.48 -15.67 -1.32
N ASN A 38 20.26 -15.28 -0.95
CA ASN A 38 19.94 -14.78 0.39
C ASN A 38 20.16 -15.86 1.45
N LYS A 39 19.60 -17.06 1.26
CA LYS A 39 19.70 -18.16 2.24
C LYS A 39 21.12 -18.56 2.56
N PHE A 40 22.05 -18.49 1.61
CA PHE A 40 23.44 -18.82 1.89
C PHE A 40 24.10 -17.90 2.91
N CYS A 41 23.58 -16.69 3.16
CA CYS A 41 24.05 -15.80 4.22
C CYS A 41 23.56 -16.21 5.63
N ASN A 42 22.62 -17.16 5.74
CA ASN A 42 22.11 -17.62 7.03
C ASN A 42 23.06 -18.60 7.72
N ASP A 43 22.92 -18.71 9.05
CA ASP A 43 23.73 -19.61 9.87
C ASP A 43 23.59 -21.09 9.50
N ASP A 44 22.40 -21.51 9.04
CA ASP A 44 22.14 -22.88 8.55
C ASP A 44 23.09 -23.26 7.40
N PHE A 45 23.48 -22.27 6.59
CA PHE A 45 24.38 -22.42 5.46
C PHE A 45 25.81 -21.95 5.75
N GLY A 46 26.12 -21.67 7.01
CA GLY A 46 27.45 -21.24 7.46
C GLY A 46 27.82 -19.82 7.02
N ASN A 47 26.83 -18.96 6.72
CA ASN A 47 27.04 -17.58 6.27
C ASN A 47 28.00 -17.48 5.07
N ASN A 48 27.72 -18.27 4.03
CA ASN A 48 28.52 -18.36 2.81
C ASN A 48 28.28 -17.18 1.86
N LYS A 49 28.79 -16.02 2.25
CA LYS A 49 28.70 -14.77 1.47
C LYS A 49 29.38 -14.86 0.10
N GLU A 50 30.35 -15.75 -0.07
CA GLU A 50 31.01 -15.95 -1.36
C GLU A 50 30.06 -16.60 -2.37
N LEU A 51 29.39 -17.70 -2.00
CA LEU A 51 28.37 -18.33 -2.85
C LEU A 51 27.17 -17.40 -3.08
N SER A 52 26.73 -16.69 -2.04
CA SER A 52 25.68 -15.67 -2.15
C SER A 52 26.04 -14.63 -3.23
N LYS A 53 27.25 -14.05 -3.16
CA LYS A 53 27.74 -13.08 -4.13
C LYS A 53 27.84 -13.66 -5.55
N GLU A 54 28.25 -14.92 -5.70
CA GLU A 54 28.29 -15.58 -7.01
C GLU A 54 26.90 -15.71 -7.64
N LEU A 55 25.90 -16.19 -6.88
CA LEU A 55 24.53 -16.35 -7.37
C LEU A 55 23.88 -15.01 -7.70
N PHE A 56 24.01 -14.00 -6.82
CA PHE A 56 23.50 -12.67 -7.12
C PHE A 56 24.11 -12.10 -8.40
N LYS A 57 25.43 -12.26 -8.60
CA LYS A 57 26.08 -11.80 -9.85
C LYS A 57 25.48 -12.47 -11.08
N ILE A 58 25.40 -13.80 -11.06
CA ILE A 58 24.79 -14.59 -12.14
C ILE A 58 23.39 -14.08 -12.46
N TYR A 59 22.58 -13.84 -11.43
CA TYR A 59 21.21 -13.36 -11.61
C TYR A 59 21.17 -11.92 -12.17
N THR A 60 22.00 -11.02 -11.65
CA THR A 60 22.00 -9.60 -12.05
C THR A 60 22.63 -9.31 -13.42
N ASP A 61 23.55 -10.17 -13.88
CA ASP A 61 24.32 -9.98 -15.12
C ASP A 61 23.39 -9.86 -16.35
N THR A 62 22.32 -10.65 -16.38
CA THR A 62 21.34 -10.67 -17.48
C THR A 62 19.97 -10.14 -17.08
N CYS A 63 19.81 -9.65 -15.85
CA CYS A 63 18.51 -9.14 -15.39
C CYS A 63 18.19 -7.78 -16.04
N GLU A 64 17.02 -7.72 -16.68
CA GLU A 64 16.46 -6.53 -17.32
C GLU A 64 15.18 -6.03 -16.62
N SER A 65 14.83 -6.60 -15.46
CA SER A 65 13.70 -6.16 -14.65
C SER A 65 14.15 -5.13 -13.61
N SER A 66 13.61 -3.91 -13.71
CA SER A 66 13.81 -2.84 -12.71
C SER A 66 13.43 -3.30 -11.29
N HIS A 67 12.27 -3.94 -11.15
CA HIS A 67 11.79 -4.45 -9.87
C HIS A 67 12.73 -5.50 -9.26
N MET A 68 13.19 -6.48 -10.06
CA MET A 68 14.11 -7.51 -9.56
C MET A 68 15.45 -6.90 -9.14
N LEU A 69 16.00 -5.99 -9.95
CA LEU A 69 17.24 -5.28 -9.61
C LEU A 69 17.09 -4.43 -8.34
N ASN A 70 15.96 -3.75 -8.15
CA ASN A 70 15.63 -3.02 -6.93
C ASN A 70 15.62 -3.94 -5.70
N SER A 71 14.97 -5.10 -5.80
CA SER A 71 14.91 -6.09 -4.71
C SER A 71 16.30 -6.62 -4.34
N ILE A 72 17.11 -6.99 -5.33
CA ILE A 72 18.46 -7.49 -5.10
C ILE A 72 19.34 -6.41 -4.50
N ALA A 73 19.26 -5.17 -5.01
CA ALA A 73 20.00 -4.03 -4.46
C ALA A 73 19.69 -3.82 -2.98
N TYR A 74 18.42 -3.92 -2.60
CA TYR A 74 17.99 -3.87 -1.21
C TYR A 74 18.64 -5.00 -0.40
N ASP A 75 18.53 -6.26 -0.85
CA ASP A 75 19.09 -7.41 -0.12
C ASP A 75 20.60 -7.34 0.04
N ILE A 76 21.37 -7.10 -1.03
CA ILE A 76 22.83 -7.10 -0.94
C ILE A 76 23.38 -5.94 -0.09
N SER A 77 22.59 -4.87 0.08
CA SER A 77 22.96 -3.73 0.92
C SER A 77 22.78 -4.00 2.42
N LYS A 78 21.97 -5.00 2.79
CA LYS A 78 21.72 -5.35 4.19
C LYS A 78 22.97 -5.89 4.87
N LYS A 79 23.07 -5.61 6.17
CA LYS A 79 24.24 -5.94 7.00
C LYS A 79 24.46 -7.45 7.15
N ASP A 80 23.37 -8.21 7.27
CA ASP A 80 23.33 -9.65 7.45
C ASP A 80 23.55 -10.43 6.15
N ILE A 81 23.30 -9.82 4.99
CA ILE A 81 23.56 -10.41 3.67
C ILE A 81 24.99 -10.10 3.20
N LEU A 82 25.19 -9.22 2.20
CA LEU A 82 26.52 -8.90 1.69
C LEU A 82 27.11 -7.61 2.24
N ASN A 83 26.26 -6.69 2.74
CA ASN A 83 26.63 -5.32 3.13
C ASN A 83 27.44 -4.60 2.02
N ASP A 84 27.17 -4.93 0.76
CA ASP A 84 27.89 -4.41 -0.42
C ASP A 84 27.14 -3.19 -0.97
N LYS A 85 27.25 -2.07 -0.24
CA LYS A 85 26.50 -0.83 -0.53
C LYS A 85 26.90 -0.19 -1.86
N ASP A 86 28.16 -0.35 -2.28
CA ASP A 86 28.63 0.15 -3.57
C ASP A 86 27.99 -0.63 -4.72
N TRP A 87 27.94 -1.96 -4.62
CA TRP A 87 27.27 -2.76 -5.63
C TRP A 87 25.74 -2.54 -5.63
N ALA A 88 25.12 -2.41 -4.45
CA ALA A 88 23.71 -2.04 -4.35
C ALA A 88 23.41 -0.72 -5.09
N LYS A 89 24.27 0.28 -4.93
CA LYS A 89 24.14 1.56 -5.63
C LYS A 89 24.18 1.40 -7.15
N GLU A 90 25.08 0.55 -7.69
CA GLU A 90 25.12 0.24 -9.12
C GLU A 90 23.81 -0.41 -9.61
N LEU A 91 23.27 -1.36 -8.84
CA LEU A 91 22.02 -2.03 -9.18
C LEU A 91 20.82 -1.08 -9.10
N TYR A 92 20.75 -0.19 -8.11
CA TYR A 92 19.72 0.86 -8.05
C TYR A 92 19.80 1.80 -9.27
N ILE A 93 21.00 2.21 -9.69
CA ILE A 93 21.17 3.02 -10.91
C ILE A 93 20.63 2.27 -12.13
N LYS A 94 20.98 0.98 -12.28
CA LYS A 94 20.47 0.13 -13.36
C LYS A 94 18.94 0.01 -13.31
N ALA A 95 18.37 -0.19 -12.12
CA ALA A 95 16.92 -0.26 -11.91
C ALA A 95 16.21 1.05 -12.28
N ILE A 96 16.77 2.20 -11.89
CA ILE A 96 16.24 3.53 -12.25
C ILE A 96 16.23 3.70 -13.77
N ASN A 97 17.32 3.34 -14.46
CA ASN A 97 17.40 3.46 -15.92
C ASN A 97 16.39 2.53 -16.64
N LEU A 98 16.10 1.36 -16.07
CA LEU A 98 15.13 0.41 -16.62
C LEU A 98 13.67 0.73 -16.24
N SER A 99 13.43 1.65 -15.31
CA SER A 99 12.07 2.01 -14.89
C SER A 99 11.30 2.82 -15.94
N ASP A 100 11.98 3.37 -16.95
CA ASP A 100 11.38 4.18 -18.02
C ASP A 100 10.43 5.28 -17.52
N GLU A 101 10.83 5.95 -16.44
CA GLU A 101 10.06 7.02 -15.78
C GLU A 101 8.75 6.58 -15.10
N ASP A 102 8.48 5.28 -14.99
CA ASP A 102 7.34 4.74 -14.23
C ASP A 102 7.39 5.20 -12.76
N ILE A 103 6.36 5.91 -12.34
CA ILE A 103 6.29 6.55 -11.02
C ILE A 103 6.32 5.52 -9.89
N LEU A 104 5.62 4.39 -10.06
CA LEU A 104 5.54 3.35 -9.03
C LEU A 104 6.89 2.64 -8.85
N CYS A 105 7.58 2.34 -9.95
CA CYS A 105 8.94 1.78 -9.94
C CYS A 105 9.94 2.75 -9.30
N LEU A 106 9.96 4.01 -9.74
CA LEU A 106 10.85 5.03 -9.18
C LEU A 106 10.60 5.25 -7.68
N LYS A 107 9.33 5.27 -7.26
CA LYS A 107 8.94 5.36 -5.85
C LYS A 107 9.49 4.20 -5.06
N ALA A 108 9.26 2.96 -5.50
CA ALA A 108 9.73 1.76 -4.81
C ALA A 108 11.27 1.74 -4.67
N ILE A 109 11.99 2.19 -5.70
CA ILE A 109 13.44 2.34 -5.65
C ILE A 109 13.85 3.40 -4.63
N ALA A 110 13.23 4.57 -4.64
CA ALA A 110 13.52 5.65 -3.69
C ALA A 110 13.23 5.24 -2.23
N CYS A 111 12.16 4.49 -1.97
CA CYS A 111 11.86 3.91 -0.65
C CYS A 111 13.01 3.02 -0.17
N ASN A 112 13.46 2.10 -1.01
CA ASN A 112 14.54 1.18 -0.66
C ASN A 112 15.87 1.90 -0.46
N ILE A 113 16.20 2.89 -1.29
CA ILE A 113 17.41 3.73 -1.12
C ILE A 113 17.39 4.48 0.23
N ALA A 114 16.23 5.00 0.64
CA ALA A 114 16.09 5.75 1.90
C ALA A 114 16.07 4.85 3.16
N SER A 115 15.80 3.56 3.00
CA SER A 115 15.65 2.63 4.12
C SER A 115 16.92 2.50 4.97
N SER A 116 16.76 2.47 6.29
CA SER A 116 17.84 2.23 7.26
C SER A 116 18.52 0.87 7.08
N GLU A 117 17.78 -0.11 6.58
CA GLU A 117 18.27 -1.47 6.30
C GLU A 117 19.08 -1.56 4.99
N SER A 118 19.08 -0.48 4.20
CA SER A 118 19.78 -0.40 2.92
C SER A 118 20.85 0.70 2.89
N LEU A 119 20.80 1.60 1.92
CA LEU A 119 21.76 2.67 1.77
C LEU A 119 21.57 3.78 2.80
N ASN A 120 20.36 3.95 3.33
CA ASN A 120 19.98 5.08 4.18
C ASN A 120 20.33 6.44 3.52
N ASP A 121 20.25 6.51 2.19
CA ASP A 121 20.60 7.71 1.42
C ASP A 121 19.34 8.53 1.15
N LYS A 122 18.85 9.18 2.21
CA LYS A 122 17.66 10.04 2.14
C LYS A 122 17.82 11.19 1.13
N GLN A 123 19.04 11.66 0.86
CA GLN A 123 19.29 12.73 -0.10
C GLN A 123 19.09 12.25 -1.54
N TRP A 124 19.59 11.07 -1.87
CA TRP A 124 19.40 10.49 -3.19
C TRP A 124 17.92 10.12 -3.42
N ALA A 125 17.27 9.47 -2.46
CA ALA A 125 15.83 9.19 -2.52
C ALA A 125 15.01 10.47 -2.74
N ARG A 126 15.34 11.54 -2.01
CA ARG A 126 14.71 12.87 -2.18
C ARG A 126 14.86 13.41 -3.60
N SER A 127 15.99 13.19 -4.28
CA SER A 127 16.14 13.62 -5.67
C SER A 127 15.23 12.87 -6.64
N ILE A 128 14.98 11.58 -6.39
CA ILE A 128 14.06 10.76 -7.19
C ILE A 128 12.61 11.19 -6.93
N TYR A 129 12.24 11.40 -5.66
CA TYR A 129 10.92 11.92 -5.30
C TYR A 129 10.63 13.29 -5.92
N LYS A 130 11.64 14.18 -6.05
CA LYS A 130 11.49 15.44 -6.79
C LYS A 130 11.25 15.24 -8.28
N LYS A 131 11.79 14.17 -8.88
CA LYS A 131 11.47 13.82 -10.28
C LYS A 131 10.01 13.39 -10.39
N ILE A 132 9.55 12.54 -9.47
CA ILE A 132 8.15 12.09 -9.39
C ILE A 132 7.20 13.28 -9.21
N SER A 133 7.51 14.21 -8.31
CA SER A 133 6.65 15.36 -8.02
C SER A 133 6.38 16.29 -9.22
N ASN A 134 7.18 16.21 -10.28
CA ASN A 134 6.97 17.02 -11.48
C ASN A 134 5.91 16.43 -12.43
N ASN A 135 5.49 15.18 -12.22
CA ASN A 135 4.64 14.42 -13.13
C ASN A 135 3.44 13.77 -12.41
N LEU A 136 2.90 14.42 -11.38
CA LEU A 136 1.72 13.92 -10.65
C LEU A 136 0.46 14.22 -11.48
N ASN A 137 -0.27 13.17 -11.88
CA ASN A 137 -1.45 13.34 -12.73
C ASN A 137 -2.75 12.90 -12.05
N GLU A 138 -2.66 12.02 -11.07
CA GLU A 138 -3.81 11.47 -10.35
C GLU A 138 -3.64 11.67 -8.83
N LEU A 139 -4.75 11.67 -8.10
CA LEU A 139 -4.71 11.79 -6.63
C LEU A 139 -3.89 10.66 -5.97
N SER A 140 -3.92 9.48 -6.56
CA SER A 140 -3.15 8.31 -6.13
C SER A 140 -1.65 8.59 -6.15
N ASP A 141 -1.14 9.33 -7.14
CA ASP A 141 0.26 9.75 -7.22
C ASP A 141 0.64 10.67 -6.06
N TYR A 142 -0.23 11.65 -5.77
CA TYR A 142 -0.06 12.57 -4.65
C TYR A 142 -0.03 11.82 -3.32
N ASN A 143 -1.01 10.97 -3.05
CA ASN A 143 -1.10 10.22 -1.79
C ASN A 143 0.11 9.29 -1.60
N ASN A 144 0.53 8.60 -2.66
CA ASN A 144 1.72 7.77 -2.67
C ASN A 144 2.98 8.57 -2.33
N LEU A 145 3.14 9.76 -2.91
CA LEU A 145 4.29 10.61 -2.65
C LEU A 145 4.24 11.20 -1.23
N ILE A 146 3.07 11.66 -0.77
CA ILE A 146 2.85 12.16 0.60
C ILE A 146 3.30 11.10 1.62
N SER A 147 2.82 9.87 1.49
CA SER A 147 3.19 8.75 2.36
C SER A 147 4.70 8.51 2.32
N SER A 148 5.28 8.45 1.12
CA SER A 148 6.71 8.18 0.93
C SER A 148 7.60 9.28 1.54
N ILE A 149 7.24 10.55 1.38
CA ILE A 149 7.99 11.66 2.00
C ILE A 149 7.81 11.66 3.51
N ASN A 150 6.59 11.45 4.01
CA ASN A 150 6.31 11.43 5.45
C ASN A 150 7.13 10.34 6.17
N THR A 151 7.19 9.13 5.61
CA THR A 151 7.89 7.99 6.21
C THR A 151 9.40 8.02 5.98
N ASN A 152 9.85 8.27 4.75
CA ASN A 152 11.26 8.05 4.39
C ASN A 152 12.12 9.30 4.55
N ILE A 153 11.56 10.48 4.28
CA ILE A 153 12.28 11.75 4.28
C ILE A 153 11.97 12.55 5.55
N GLU A 154 10.78 12.38 6.11
CA GLU A 154 10.27 13.10 7.30
C GLU A 154 10.26 14.63 7.09
N ASP A 155 10.07 15.08 5.85
CA ASP A 155 9.96 16.51 5.53
C ASP A 155 8.50 16.97 5.61
N LYS A 156 8.11 17.36 6.82
CA LYS A 156 6.74 17.83 7.10
C LYS A 156 6.31 18.98 6.19
N ASN A 157 7.18 19.95 5.90
CA ASN A 157 6.80 21.10 5.08
C ASN A 157 6.50 20.67 3.64
N TRP A 158 7.27 19.73 3.10
CA TRP A 158 7.01 19.20 1.77
C TRP A 158 5.73 18.36 1.73
N VAL A 159 5.46 17.56 2.77
CA VAL A 159 4.17 16.85 2.89
C VAL A 159 2.99 17.82 2.88
N LEU A 160 3.05 18.90 3.65
CA LEU A 160 1.98 19.92 3.68
C LEU A 160 1.78 20.59 2.32
N ASP A 161 2.87 20.88 1.61
CA ASP A 161 2.80 21.46 0.27
C ASP A 161 2.14 20.49 -0.74
N LEU A 162 2.50 19.21 -0.70
CA LEU A 162 1.88 18.18 -1.54
C LEU A 162 0.39 17.98 -1.20
N ILE A 163 0.02 17.98 0.08
CA ILE A 163 -1.39 17.92 0.51
C ILE A 163 -2.18 19.10 -0.03
N LYS A 164 -1.60 20.31 0.04
CA LYS A 164 -2.24 21.51 -0.51
C LYS A 164 -2.45 21.37 -2.01
N GLN A 165 -1.43 20.97 -2.76
CA GLN A 165 -1.52 20.76 -4.21
C GLN A 165 -2.58 19.70 -4.57
N ALA A 166 -2.58 18.56 -3.88
CA ALA A 166 -3.53 17.48 -4.09
C ALA A 166 -4.98 17.94 -3.85
N LYS A 167 -5.21 18.68 -2.76
CA LYS A 167 -6.51 19.28 -2.43
C LYS A 167 -6.97 20.27 -3.51
N GLU A 168 -6.09 21.17 -3.92
CA GLU A 168 -6.41 22.16 -4.97
C GLU A 168 -6.73 21.47 -6.31
N ALA A 169 -5.95 20.47 -6.71
CA ALA A 169 -6.18 19.70 -7.93
C ALA A 169 -7.51 18.94 -7.88
N LEU A 170 -7.80 18.24 -6.77
CA LEU A 170 -9.06 17.51 -6.59
C LEU A 170 -10.29 18.44 -6.65
N LEU A 171 -10.22 19.61 -6.00
CA LEU A 171 -11.34 20.57 -5.98
C LEU A 171 -11.55 21.26 -7.33
N LEU A 172 -10.50 21.41 -8.13
CA LEU A 172 -10.55 22.00 -9.47
C LEU A 172 -10.89 20.98 -10.56
N SER A 173 -10.86 19.67 -10.27
CA SER A 173 -11.17 18.65 -11.25
C SER A 173 -12.65 18.70 -11.64
N ASP A 174 -12.91 18.67 -12.95
CA ASP A 174 -14.27 18.57 -13.51
C ASP A 174 -14.94 17.26 -13.10
N ASP A 175 -14.18 16.15 -13.15
CA ASP A 175 -14.55 14.85 -12.61
C ASP A 175 -13.59 14.46 -11.47
N LYS A 176 -14.08 14.55 -10.24
CA LYS A 176 -13.28 14.31 -9.04
C LYS A 176 -12.94 12.83 -8.87
N PHE A 177 -13.82 11.93 -9.31
CA PHE A 177 -13.63 10.49 -9.15
C PHE A 177 -12.76 9.91 -10.27
N GLU A 178 -12.79 10.49 -11.47
CA GLU A 178 -11.79 10.21 -12.51
C GLU A 178 -10.38 10.63 -12.05
N PHE A 179 -10.22 11.87 -11.55
CA PHE A 179 -8.93 12.32 -11.03
C PHE A 179 -8.45 11.51 -9.82
N ALA A 180 -9.38 11.07 -8.98
CA ALA A 180 -9.06 10.21 -7.84
C ALA A 180 -8.70 8.78 -8.24
N GLY A 181 -9.27 8.28 -9.35
CA GLY A 181 -9.25 6.88 -9.76
C GLY A 181 -10.15 5.98 -8.89
N TYR A 182 -10.09 6.15 -7.56
CA TYR A 182 -10.90 5.43 -6.58
C TYR A 182 -11.35 6.35 -5.45
N CYS A 183 -12.55 6.11 -4.90
CA CYS A 183 -13.08 6.85 -3.75
C CYS A 183 -12.13 6.77 -2.53
N SER A 184 -11.47 5.62 -2.34
CA SER A 184 -10.46 5.40 -1.29
C SER A 184 -9.28 6.39 -1.33
N GLU A 185 -8.97 6.96 -2.49
CA GLU A 185 -7.91 7.98 -2.59
C GLU A 185 -8.38 9.35 -2.07
N VAL A 186 -9.67 9.67 -2.22
CA VAL A 186 -10.31 10.84 -1.61
C VAL A 186 -10.29 10.71 -0.09
N TYR A 187 -10.62 9.52 0.42
CA TYR A 187 -10.48 9.19 1.84
C TYR A 187 -9.06 9.37 2.34
N THR A 188 -8.09 8.80 1.64
CA THR A 188 -6.68 8.85 2.03
C THR A 188 -6.20 10.29 2.13
N LEU A 189 -6.62 11.17 1.19
CA LEU A 189 -6.32 12.59 1.29
C LEU A 189 -6.99 13.24 2.51
N ALA A 190 -8.28 12.98 2.75
CA ALA A 190 -9.00 13.52 3.91
C ALA A 190 -8.36 13.13 5.24
N LEU A 191 -7.95 11.86 5.36
CA LEU A 191 -7.23 11.33 6.53
C LEU A 191 -5.88 12.01 6.72
N ASN A 192 -5.09 12.15 5.66
CA ASN A 192 -3.81 12.88 5.71
C ASN A 192 -3.99 14.33 6.15
N ILE A 193 -5.08 14.98 5.73
CA ILE A 193 -5.41 16.36 6.12
C ILE A 193 -5.82 16.43 7.60
N ALA A 194 -6.62 15.49 8.08
CA ALA A 194 -7.13 15.47 9.45
C ALA A 194 -6.10 14.99 10.50
N ASP A 195 -5.14 14.16 10.10
CA ASP A 195 -4.19 13.52 11.03
C ASP A 195 -3.34 14.57 11.78
N VAL A 196 -3.38 14.48 13.10
CA VAL A 196 -2.68 15.39 14.04
C VAL A 196 -1.15 15.41 13.84
N ASN A 197 -0.58 14.31 13.37
CA ASN A 197 0.85 14.17 13.13
C ASN A 197 1.25 14.73 11.76
N ILE A 198 0.32 14.76 10.81
CA ILE A 198 0.54 15.21 9.43
C ILE A 198 0.13 16.69 9.29
N ALA A 199 -1.10 16.97 8.84
CA ALA A 199 -1.55 18.33 8.57
C ALA A 199 -2.35 18.97 9.69
N ASN A 200 -3.04 18.17 10.51
CA ASN A 200 -3.86 18.64 11.62
C ASN A 200 -4.84 19.76 11.23
N ASP A 201 -5.44 19.66 10.04
CA ASP A 201 -6.38 20.64 9.48
C ASP A 201 -7.75 20.00 9.30
N LYS A 202 -8.37 19.71 10.45
CA LYS A 202 -9.70 19.08 10.53
C LYS A 202 -10.76 19.82 9.71
N GLU A 203 -10.72 21.14 9.61
CA GLU A 203 -11.70 21.91 8.83
C GLU A 203 -11.50 21.73 7.32
N SER A 204 -10.26 21.74 6.81
CA SER A 204 -10.01 21.39 5.41
C SER A 204 -10.39 19.94 5.10
N ALA A 205 -10.22 19.02 6.05
CA ALA A 205 -10.60 17.61 5.84
C ALA A 205 -12.13 17.47 5.66
N LYS A 206 -12.95 18.23 6.40
CA LYS A 206 -14.42 18.24 6.21
C LYS A 206 -14.79 18.52 4.75
N VAL A 207 -14.14 19.50 4.12
CA VAL A 207 -14.37 19.83 2.70
C VAL A 207 -14.09 18.65 1.77
N ILE A 208 -13.08 17.83 2.06
CA ILE A 208 -12.79 16.64 1.26
C ILE A 208 -13.80 15.52 1.55
N PHE A 209 -14.19 15.32 2.81
CA PHE A 209 -15.23 14.36 3.17
C PHE A 209 -16.59 14.67 2.53
N GLU A 210 -16.89 15.93 2.25
CA GLU A 210 -18.11 16.31 1.52
C GLU A 210 -18.15 15.71 0.10
N ILE A 211 -17.00 15.63 -0.57
CA ILE A 211 -16.89 15.05 -1.92
C ILE A 211 -17.30 13.58 -1.91
N ILE A 212 -16.95 12.83 -0.86
CA ILE A 212 -17.24 11.40 -0.74
C ILE A 212 -18.75 11.13 -0.82
N LYS A 213 -19.57 12.05 -0.29
CA LYS A 213 -21.03 11.93 -0.34
C LYS A 213 -21.58 12.02 -1.77
N GLU A 214 -20.81 12.52 -2.73
CA GLU A 214 -21.18 12.52 -4.15
C GLU A 214 -20.99 11.15 -4.81
N TYR A 215 -20.26 10.23 -4.17
CA TYR A 215 -20.05 8.87 -4.66
C TYR A 215 -21.21 7.97 -4.24
N GLU A 216 -22.09 7.60 -5.18
CA GLU A 216 -23.26 6.74 -4.96
C GLU A 216 -22.86 5.27 -4.74
N ASN A 217 -22.13 5.01 -3.65
CA ASN A 217 -21.76 3.67 -3.21
C ASN A 217 -22.09 3.51 -1.72
N ILE A 218 -22.94 2.53 -1.40
CA ILE A 218 -23.44 2.33 -0.04
C ILE A 218 -22.32 2.07 0.94
N ASN A 219 -21.38 1.17 0.61
CA ASN A 219 -20.29 0.81 1.52
C ASN A 219 -19.38 2.00 1.80
N GLU A 220 -19.06 2.78 0.76
CA GLU A 220 -18.26 4.00 0.94
C GLU A 220 -19.01 5.03 1.81
N LEU A 221 -20.30 5.28 1.61
CA LEU A 221 -21.06 6.23 2.42
C LEU A 221 -21.14 5.82 3.91
N LEU A 222 -21.34 4.52 4.18
CA LEU A 222 -21.36 3.99 5.54
C LEU A 222 -19.97 4.12 6.20
N GLU A 223 -18.90 3.80 5.46
CA GLU A 223 -17.52 3.96 5.93
C GLU A 223 -17.17 5.43 6.21
N ALA A 224 -17.73 6.36 5.44
CA ALA A 224 -17.58 7.80 5.65
C ALA A 224 -18.08 8.20 7.04
N GLY A 225 -19.29 7.74 7.37
CA GLY A 225 -19.91 7.98 8.66
C GLY A 225 -19.09 7.45 9.83
N ARG A 226 -18.56 6.22 9.71
CA ARG A 226 -17.69 5.61 10.73
C ARG A 226 -16.40 6.39 10.90
N THR A 227 -15.74 6.73 9.79
CA THR A 227 -14.50 7.51 9.78
C THR A 227 -14.68 8.88 10.44
N ILE A 228 -15.77 9.58 10.13
CA ILE A 228 -16.09 10.88 10.74
C ILE A 228 -16.30 10.74 12.25
N LYS A 229 -17.03 9.70 12.70
CA LYS A 229 -17.24 9.44 14.13
C LYS A 229 -15.92 9.26 14.89
N GLU A 230 -14.93 8.59 14.29
CA GLU A 230 -13.62 8.39 14.91
C GLU A 230 -12.79 9.68 14.97
N ILE A 231 -12.70 10.42 13.86
CA ILE A 231 -11.84 11.61 13.74
C ILE A 231 -12.41 12.80 14.53
N TYR A 232 -13.73 12.96 14.50
CA TYR A 232 -14.46 14.09 15.04
C TYR A 232 -15.27 13.73 16.28
N LYS A 233 -14.84 12.72 17.04
CA LYS A 233 -15.49 12.22 18.27
C LYS A 233 -15.84 13.26 19.34
N ASP A 234 -15.23 14.44 19.28
CA ASP A 234 -15.46 15.54 20.21
C ASP A 234 -16.40 16.62 19.62
N GLU A 235 -16.95 16.40 18.42
CA GLU A 235 -17.81 17.31 17.66
C GLU A 235 -19.17 16.64 17.32
N ASP A 236 -19.89 16.22 18.36
CA ASP A 236 -21.14 15.43 18.26
C ASP A 236 -22.11 15.94 17.19
N THR A 237 -22.37 17.25 17.13
CA THR A 237 -23.31 17.82 16.14
C THR A 237 -22.84 17.63 14.70
N TYR A 238 -21.55 17.78 14.42
CA TYR A 238 -21.02 17.59 13.07
C TYR A 238 -21.08 16.10 12.69
N VAL A 239 -20.67 15.22 13.60
CA VAL A 239 -20.72 13.76 13.39
C VAL A 239 -22.15 13.30 13.13
N GLU A 240 -23.10 13.69 13.98
CA GLU A 240 -24.51 13.35 13.85
C GLU A 240 -25.08 13.85 12.52
N THR A 241 -24.80 15.10 12.14
CA THR A 241 -25.27 15.67 10.88
C THR A 241 -24.72 14.89 9.69
N TYR A 242 -23.41 14.66 9.64
CA TYR A 242 -22.76 13.97 8.53
C TYR A 242 -23.24 12.53 8.38
N MET A 243 -23.35 11.78 9.49
CA MET A 243 -23.86 10.40 9.47
C MET A 243 -25.32 10.33 9.02
N ASN A 244 -26.15 11.29 9.43
CA ASN A 244 -27.54 11.37 8.97
C ASN A 244 -27.63 11.61 7.46
N GLU A 245 -26.85 12.54 6.92
CA GLU A 245 -26.83 12.82 5.49
C GLU A 245 -26.32 11.63 4.66
N CYS A 246 -25.31 10.90 5.16
CA CYS A 246 -24.87 9.65 4.54
C CYS A 246 -25.98 8.60 4.55
N LEU A 247 -26.66 8.43 5.68
CA LEU A 247 -27.75 7.47 5.82
C LEU A 247 -28.94 7.81 4.90
N GLU A 248 -29.30 9.08 4.77
CA GLU A 248 -30.35 9.53 3.84
C GLU A 248 -30.02 9.11 2.41
N LYS A 249 -28.81 9.41 1.93
CA LYS A 249 -28.35 8.99 0.60
C LYS A 249 -28.31 7.48 0.44
N VAL A 250 -27.83 6.76 1.46
CA VAL A 250 -27.79 5.30 1.44
C VAL A 250 -29.19 4.72 1.28
N ILE A 251 -30.18 5.22 2.02
CA ILE A 251 -31.57 4.78 1.93
C ILE A 251 -32.15 5.05 0.53
N GLU A 252 -31.81 6.18 -0.10
CA GLU A 252 -32.28 6.52 -1.45
C GLU A 252 -31.78 5.55 -2.54
N ILE A 253 -30.56 5.03 -2.40
CA ILE A 253 -29.93 4.13 -3.39
C ILE A 253 -29.90 2.66 -2.96
N MET A 254 -30.47 2.34 -1.79
CA MET A 254 -30.34 1.03 -1.16
C MET A 254 -30.92 -0.11 -2.02
N ASP A 255 -30.18 -1.22 -2.11
CA ASP A 255 -30.67 -2.48 -2.65
C ASP A 255 -30.90 -3.54 -1.55
N ASP A 256 -31.57 -4.64 -1.90
CA ASP A 256 -31.92 -5.72 -0.97
C ASP A 256 -30.70 -6.33 -0.26
N ASN A 257 -29.48 -6.25 -0.82
CA ASN A 257 -28.30 -6.89 -0.25
C ASN A 257 -27.66 -6.09 0.89
N HIS A 258 -27.93 -4.78 0.98
CA HIS A 258 -27.29 -3.90 1.96
C HIS A 258 -28.16 -3.62 3.18
N TYR A 259 -29.35 -4.22 3.27
CA TYR A 259 -30.26 -4.03 4.41
C TYR A 259 -29.58 -4.26 5.77
N CYS A 260 -28.80 -5.35 5.90
CA CYS A 260 -28.12 -5.67 7.16
C CYS A 260 -27.07 -4.62 7.51
N ASP A 261 -26.29 -4.17 6.53
CA ASP A 261 -25.23 -3.17 6.74
C ASP A 261 -25.82 -1.83 7.21
N VAL A 262 -26.96 -1.43 6.62
CA VAL A 262 -27.67 -0.19 7.00
C VAL A 262 -28.30 -0.32 8.38
N TYR A 263 -28.94 -1.46 8.70
CA TYR A 263 -29.49 -1.71 10.04
C TYR A 263 -28.39 -1.67 11.11
N ASP A 264 -27.25 -2.33 10.86
CA ASP A 264 -26.13 -2.37 11.79
C ASP A 264 -25.48 -0.98 11.92
N PHE A 265 -25.41 -0.21 10.85
CA PHE A 265 -24.95 1.18 10.90
C PHE A 265 -25.85 2.05 11.79
N ILE A 266 -27.18 2.03 11.59
CA ILE A 266 -28.10 2.81 12.43
C ILE A 266 -28.00 2.38 13.90
N LYS A 267 -27.97 1.07 14.14
CA LYS A 267 -28.03 0.53 15.50
C LYS A 267 -26.72 0.68 16.27
N ASN A 268 -25.60 0.34 15.65
CA ASN A 268 -24.32 0.20 16.33
C ASN A 268 -23.43 1.42 16.09
N ASP A 269 -23.39 1.94 14.86
CA ASP A 269 -22.52 3.08 14.53
C ASP A 269 -23.18 4.41 14.94
N MET A 270 -24.48 4.60 14.67
CA MET A 270 -25.22 5.78 15.13
C MET A 270 -25.82 5.62 16.54
N GLU A 271 -25.79 4.41 17.10
CA GLU A 271 -26.33 4.09 18.44
C GLU A 271 -27.84 4.38 18.61
N ASP A 272 -28.60 4.43 17.50
CA ASP A 272 -30.04 4.74 17.48
C ASP A 272 -30.89 3.46 17.37
N ASN A 273 -31.10 2.82 18.52
CA ASN A 273 -31.94 1.61 18.60
C ASN A 273 -33.40 1.85 18.17
N HIS A 274 -33.94 3.05 18.35
CA HIS A 274 -35.32 3.34 18.00
C HIS A 274 -35.49 3.42 16.49
N ARG A 275 -34.63 4.18 15.80
CA ARG A 275 -34.63 4.27 14.35
C ARG A 275 -34.27 2.95 13.69
N ALA A 276 -33.34 2.18 14.26
CA ALA A 276 -33.02 0.85 13.77
C ALA A 276 -34.25 -0.09 13.79
N GLU A 277 -35.07 -0.03 14.83
CA GLU A 277 -36.30 -0.83 14.91
C GLU A 277 -37.39 -0.33 13.95
N ILE A 278 -37.50 0.99 13.72
CA ILE A 278 -38.38 1.54 12.68
C ILE A 278 -37.95 1.03 11.30
N PHE A 279 -36.68 1.20 10.96
CA PHE A 279 -36.09 0.73 9.70
C PHE A 279 -36.33 -0.77 9.50
N LYS A 280 -36.08 -1.58 10.53
CA LYS A 280 -36.34 -3.03 10.47
C LYS A 280 -37.79 -3.41 10.21
N ASN A 281 -38.74 -2.65 10.74
CA ASN A 281 -40.15 -2.92 10.52
C ASN A 281 -40.61 -2.48 9.12
N GLU A 282 -40.01 -1.43 8.57
CA GLU A 282 -40.29 -0.95 7.22
C GLU A 282 -39.84 -1.94 6.13
N PHE A 283 -38.64 -2.52 6.29
CA PHE A 283 -38.07 -3.46 5.31
C PHE A 283 -38.28 -4.94 5.70
N LYS A 284 -39.23 -5.22 6.59
CA LYS A 284 -39.46 -6.56 7.19
C LYS A 284 -39.75 -7.66 6.18
N ASP A 285 -40.36 -7.33 5.05
CA ASP A 285 -40.68 -8.28 3.99
C ASP A 285 -39.46 -8.64 3.13
N ASP A 286 -38.48 -7.73 3.02
CA ASP A 286 -37.21 -7.99 2.32
C ASP A 286 -36.26 -8.83 3.20
N ILE A 287 -36.32 -8.66 4.54
CA ILE A 287 -35.66 -9.54 5.53
C ILE A 287 -36.10 -11.00 5.40
N GLN A 288 -37.37 -11.26 5.09
CA GLN A 288 -37.88 -12.62 4.92
C GLN A 288 -37.36 -13.29 3.66
N LYS A 289 -37.03 -12.53 2.61
CA LYS A 289 -36.40 -13.06 1.38
C LYS A 289 -34.94 -13.43 1.62
N ILE A 290 -34.19 -12.61 2.37
CA ILE A 290 -32.77 -12.86 2.68
C ILE A 290 -32.59 -14.11 3.56
N ASN A 291 -33.50 -14.34 4.52
CA ASN A 291 -33.51 -15.56 5.35
C ASN A 291 -33.80 -16.87 4.59
N THR A 292 -34.08 -16.82 3.28
CA THR A 292 -34.19 -18.01 2.42
C THR A 292 -32.95 -18.27 1.55
N CYS A 293 -31.96 -17.38 1.58
CA CYS A 293 -30.64 -17.64 1.00
C CYS A 293 -29.71 -18.14 2.12
N GLU A 294 -29.30 -19.41 2.05
CA GLU A 294 -28.28 -19.97 2.94
C GLU A 294 -27.07 -19.03 3.05
N PRO A 295 -26.42 -18.94 4.23
CA PRO A 295 -25.21 -18.16 4.38
C PRO A 295 -24.17 -18.66 3.38
N LYS A 296 -23.83 -17.84 2.38
CA LYS A 296 -22.61 -18.07 1.61
C LYS A 296 -21.47 -18.01 2.62
N LYS A 297 -20.83 -19.16 2.85
CA LYS A 297 -19.62 -19.28 3.64
C LYS A 297 -18.69 -18.13 3.27
N SER A 298 -18.27 -17.39 4.28
CA SER A 298 -17.20 -16.41 4.17
C SER A 298 -16.01 -17.07 3.47
N SER A 299 -15.73 -16.62 2.24
CA SER A 299 -14.39 -16.77 1.69
C SER A 299 -13.53 -15.80 2.49
N ASN A 300 -12.71 -16.34 3.38
CA ASN A 300 -11.60 -15.63 4.01
C ASN A 300 -10.77 -14.93 2.92
N LEU A 301 -11.00 -13.63 2.74
CA LEU A 301 -10.01 -12.74 2.15
C LEU A 301 -9.18 -12.22 3.33
N TYR A 302 -8.13 -12.98 3.63
CA TYR A 302 -6.97 -12.43 4.30
C TYR A 302 -6.42 -11.33 3.40
N TYR A 303 -6.59 -10.07 3.80
CA TYR A 303 -5.69 -9.02 3.36
C TYR A 303 -4.37 -9.26 4.08
N CYS A 304 -3.42 -9.88 3.37
CA CYS A 304 -2.00 -9.80 3.72
C CYS A 304 -1.51 -8.40 3.33
N PHE A 305 -1.13 -7.62 4.34
CA PHE A 305 0.03 -6.73 4.25
C PHE A 305 1.23 -7.47 4.84
#